data_AF-A0A965QHK8-F1
#
_entry.id   AF-A0A965QHK8-F1
#
_cell.length_a   1.000
_cell.length_b   1.000
_cell.length_c   1.000
_cell.angle_alpha   90.00
_cell.angle_beta   90.00
_cell.angle_gamma   90.00
#
_symmetry.space_group_name_H-M   'P 1'
#
loop_
_entity.id
_entity.type
_entity.pdbx_description
1 polymer ?
#
loop_
_entity_poly.entity_id
_entity_poly.type
_entity_poly.pdbx_seq_one_letter_code
_entity_poly.pdbx_strand_id
1 'polypeptide(L)'
;MEWIADRRCLVHLCVNYFDENTVDKENILMSPGIMKYLSSSIGRKYVMALSGLVWVLFVLTHMVGNLLIFVGKDAYNMYSHKLITNPLIYLAEAALVIFIGAHAFTGIGLRLRNNRSKPNLYAVTPKGVKGASLASKSMIWSGSITLVFLVLHLITFKYGQHYVYSKDGIDVVVDGLKVRDIHQLVIECFEKPGYVAWYAFCLVLVGLHLYHGVSSSFQTLGLNHPKFNNAVKVFGWAYAIIVAAGFLAVPLYVFVF
;
A
#
# COMPACT_ATOMS: atom_id res chain seq x y z
N MET A 1 36.56 -51.83 -26.87
CA MET A 1 38.04 -51.87 -26.82
C MET A 1 38.50 -50.45 -26.55
N GLU A 2 38.36 -49.95 -25.33
CA GLU A 2 39.04 -50.33 -24.08
C GLU A 2 40.08 -49.26 -23.74
N TRP A 3 39.66 -48.40 -22.82
CA TRP A 3 40.47 -47.51 -22.03
C TRP A 3 40.85 -48.24 -20.73
N ILE A 4 42.03 -48.84 -20.64
CA ILE A 4 42.67 -49.43 -19.43
C ILE A 4 44.19 -49.47 -19.74
N ALA A 5 45.21 -49.15 -18.93
CA ALA A 5 45.46 -48.86 -17.50
C ALA A 5 46.76 -48.01 -17.43
N ASP A 6 47.07 -47.26 -16.36
CA ASP A 6 47.86 -47.71 -15.18
C ASP A 6 47.80 -46.60 -14.12
N ARG A 7 47.26 -46.72 -12.90
CA ARG A 7 47.60 -47.49 -11.67
C ARG A 7 48.90 -47.05 -10.92
N ARG A 8 48.65 -46.39 -9.77
CA ARG A 8 49.35 -46.48 -8.45
C ARG A 8 50.49 -45.50 -8.11
N CYS A 9 50.23 -44.62 -7.14
CA CYS A 9 50.81 -44.61 -5.77
C CYS A 9 50.25 -43.38 -5.01
N LEU A 10 49.34 -43.52 -4.03
CA LEU A 10 49.60 -43.65 -2.57
C LEU A 10 50.38 -42.44 -2.03
N VAL A 11 49.87 -41.64 -1.07
CA VAL A 11 49.82 -42.00 0.35
C VAL A 11 49.08 -40.90 1.18
N HIS A 12 48.46 -41.34 2.29
CA HIS A 12 48.12 -40.66 3.56
C HIS A 12 46.67 -40.21 3.88
N LEU A 13 46.10 -40.97 4.83
CA LEU A 13 44.93 -40.72 5.67
C LEU A 13 45.14 -39.54 6.65
N CYS A 14 44.04 -38.87 7.00
CA CYS A 14 43.61 -38.51 8.38
C CYS A 14 42.14 -38.01 8.28
N VAL A 15 41.14 -38.80 8.66
CA VAL A 15 40.54 -38.91 10.02
C VAL A 15 39.95 -37.59 10.55
N ASN A 16 38.61 -37.56 10.54
CA ASN A 16 37.67 -36.98 11.50
C ASN A 16 38.07 -35.75 12.32
N TYR A 17 37.31 -34.66 12.16
CA TYR A 17 36.67 -33.94 13.28
C TYR A 17 35.66 -32.91 12.69
N PHE A 18 34.40 -33.32 12.54
CA PHE A 18 33.31 -32.34 12.45
C PHE A 18 32.80 -32.20 13.89
N ASP A 19 33.30 -31.16 14.56
CA ASP A 19 32.94 -30.84 15.94
C ASP A 19 31.52 -30.26 15.96
N GLU A 20 30.60 -31.00 16.60
CA GLU A 20 29.31 -30.49 17.03
C GLU A 20 29.52 -29.73 18.34
N ASN A 21 28.96 -28.51 18.38
CA ASN A 21 28.85 -27.59 19.52
C ASN A 21 29.95 -26.54 19.62
N THR A 22 29.65 -25.34 19.11
CA THR A 22 29.76 -24.09 19.88
C THR A 22 29.15 -22.93 19.08
N VAL A 23 28.29 -22.14 19.75
CA VAL A 23 28.08 -20.70 19.48
C VAL A 23 27.29 -20.43 18.17
N ASP A 24 25.96 -20.25 18.17
CA ASP A 24 25.27 -19.08 18.71
C ASP A 24 23.78 -19.37 18.96
N LYS A 25 23.40 -19.51 20.23
CA LYS A 25 22.02 -19.31 20.68
C LYS A 25 21.84 -17.82 20.98
N GLU A 26 21.68 -16.99 19.96
CA GLU A 26 21.11 -15.63 20.05
C GLU A 26 21.04 -15.01 18.65
N ASN A 27 20.01 -15.36 17.86
CA ASN A 27 19.46 -14.53 16.79
C ASN A 27 18.21 -15.22 16.19
N ILE A 28 17.10 -15.18 16.92
CA ILE A 28 15.76 -15.48 16.40
C ILE A 28 15.24 -14.25 15.61
N LEU A 29 16.08 -13.65 14.77
CA LEU A 29 15.73 -12.50 13.95
C LEU A 29 16.32 -12.68 12.55
N MET A 30 15.49 -13.28 11.69
CA MET A 30 15.65 -13.43 10.23
C MET A 30 16.90 -14.16 9.72
N SER A 31 16.72 -15.40 9.26
CA SER A 31 17.73 -16.18 8.54
C SER A 31 18.34 -15.38 7.35
N PRO A 32 19.67 -15.48 7.12
CA PRO A 32 20.37 -14.86 5.97
C PRO A 32 19.74 -15.21 4.62
N GLY A 33 19.06 -16.36 4.52
CA GLY A 33 18.36 -16.80 3.31
C GLY A 33 17.12 -15.98 2.99
N ILE A 34 16.33 -15.61 4.01
CA ILE A 34 15.11 -14.81 3.83
C ILE A 34 15.48 -13.42 3.31
N MET A 35 16.52 -12.82 3.89
CA MET A 35 16.91 -11.47 3.52
C MET A 35 17.53 -11.42 2.11
N LYS A 36 18.26 -12.47 1.72
CA LYS A 36 18.74 -12.68 0.35
C LYS A 36 17.59 -12.89 -0.64
N TYR A 37 16.54 -13.61 -0.26
CA TYR A 37 15.37 -13.82 -1.10
C TYR A 37 14.55 -12.53 -1.29
N LEU A 38 14.23 -11.81 -0.21
CA LEU A 38 13.45 -10.57 -0.29
C LEU A 38 14.16 -9.45 -1.07
N SER A 39 15.49 -9.44 -1.06
CA SER A 39 16.30 -8.49 -1.83
C SER A 39 16.44 -8.86 -3.31
N SER A 40 16.08 -10.08 -3.70
CA SER A 40 16.10 -10.56 -5.09
C SER A 40 15.11 -9.83 -6.01
N SER A 41 15.26 -10.00 -7.33
CA SER A 41 14.34 -9.42 -8.31
C SER A 41 12.91 -9.95 -8.18
N ILE A 42 12.74 -11.20 -7.75
CA ILE A 42 11.43 -11.85 -7.57
C ILE A 42 10.82 -11.48 -6.22
N GLY A 43 11.61 -11.51 -5.13
CA GLY A 43 11.15 -11.18 -3.78
C GLY A 43 10.59 -9.76 -3.70
N ARG A 44 11.27 -8.77 -4.30
CA ARG A 44 10.77 -7.39 -4.36
C ARG A 44 9.43 -7.24 -5.08
N LYS A 45 9.17 -8.05 -6.12
CA LYS A 45 7.87 -8.00 -6.81
C LYS A 45 6.75 -8.50 -5.89
N TYR A 46 6.99 -9.59 -5.15
CA TYR A 46 6.04 -10.08 -4.15
C TYR A 46 5.81 -9.08 -3.02
N VAL A 47 6.88 -8.47 -2.48
CA VAL A 47 6.75 -7.41 -1.47
C VAL A 47 5.90 -6.25 -2.00
N MET A 48 6.17 -5.78 -3.22
CA MET A 48 5.39 -4.70 -3.86
C MET A 48 3.91 -5.06 -4.01
N ALA A 49 3.60 -6.27 -4.51
CA ALA A 49 2.24 -6.72 -4.75
C ALA A 49 1.45 -6.93 -3.45
N LEU A 50 2.02 -7.66 -2.48
CA LEU A 50 1.35 -7.98 -1.23
C LEU A 50 1.13 -6.74 -0.36
N SER A 51 2.14 -5.88 -0.23
CA SER A 51 1.98 -4.61 0.49
C SER A 51 0.92 -3.72 -0.15
N GLY A 52 0.87 -3.67 -1.49
CA GLY A 52 -0.17 -2.94 -2.22
C GLY A 52 -1.58 -3.49 -1.96
N LEU A 53 -1.75 -4.82 -1.94
CA LEU A 53 -3.04 -5.45 -1.68
C LEU A 53 -3.58 -5.18 -0.27
N VAL A 54 -2.71 -5.12 0.74
CA VAL A 54 -3.11 -4.71 2.10
C VAL A 54 -3.71 -3.30 2.08
N TRP A 55 -3.05 -2.37 1.38
CA TRP A 55 -3.55 -1.00 1.23
C TRP A 55 -4.82 -0.90 0.40
N VAL A 56 -4.96 -1.71 -0.65
CA VAL A 56 -6.21 -1.84 -1.40
C VAL A 56 -7.35 -2.21 -0.44
N LEU A 57 -7.22 -3.28 0.34
CA LEU A 57 -8.26 -3.70 1.28
C LEU A 57 -8.59 -2.61 2.32
N PHE A 58 -7.56 -1.98 2.89
CA PHE A 58 -7.76 -0.88 3.85
C PHE A 58 -8.50 0.30 3.23
N VAL A 59 -8.12 0.74 2.02
CA VAL A 59 -8.75 1.89 1.37
C VAL A 59 -10.22 1.61 1.07
N LEU A 60 -10.58 0.37 0.70
CA LEU A 60 -11.98 -0.02 0.50
C LEU A 60 -12.78 0.08 1.80
N THR A 61 -12.30 -0.54 2.89
CA THR A 61 -13.03 -0.51 4.17
C THR A 61 -13.06 0.89 4.77
N HIS A 62 -11.98 1.65 4.59
CA HIS A 62 -11.93 3.06 4.95
C HIS A 62 -12.97 3.87 4.18
N MET A 63 -13.13 3.64 2.88
CA MET A 63 -14.17 4.28 2.06
C MET A 63 -15.55 3.96 2.62
N VAL A 64 -15.85 2.68 2.87
CA VAL A 64 -17.15 2.26 3.42
C VAL A 64 -17.46 2.94 4.74
N GLY A 65 -16.48 3.02 5.66
CA GLY A 65 -16.65 3.75 6.92
C GLY A 65 -16.89 5.25 6.71
N ASN A 66 -16.25 5.86 5.71
CA ASN A 66 -16.44 7.27 5.38
C ASN A 66 -17.85 7.55 4.82
N LEU A 67 -18.48 6.60 4.14
CA LEU A 67 -19.84 6.75 3.62
C LEU A 67 -20.90 6.90 4.72
N LEU A 68 -20.59 6.58 5.99
CA LEU A 68 -21.49 6.83 7.12
C LEU A 68 -21.78 8.33 7.32
N ILE A 69 -20.99 9.22 6.72
CA ILE A 69 -21.27 10.67 6.70
C ILE A 69 -22.67 10.96 6.12
N PHE A 70 -23.14 10.12 5.18
CA PHE A 70 -24.46 10.24 4.56
C PHE A 70 -25.60 9.68 5.42
N VAL A 71 -25.27 8.84 6.41
CA VAL A 71 -26.26 8.26 7.32
C VAL A 71 -26.59 9.26 8.43
N GLY A 72 -25.57 9.97 8.93
CA GLY A 72 -25.76 11.06 9.88
C GLY A 72 -24.59 11.22 10.85
N LYS A 73 -24.59 12.36 11.53
CA LYS A 73 -23.58 12.77 12.51
C LYS A 73 -23.31 11.70 13.56
N ASP A 74 -24.37 11.19 14.19
CA ASP A 74 -24.26 10.25 15.31
C ASP A 74 -23.68 8.91 14.87
N ALA A 75 -24.12 8.39 13.72
CA ALA A 75 -23.59 7.15 13.15
C ALA A 75 -22.09 7.28 12.83
N TYR A 76 -21.67 8.40 12.24
CA TYR A 76 -20.29 8.67 11.90
C TYR A 76 -19.38 8.79 13.13
N ASN A 77 -19.81 9.60 14.11
CA ASN A 77 -19.05 9.82 15.34
C ASN A 77 -18.99 8.55 16.21
N MET A 78 -20.08 7.79 16.32
CA MET A 78 -20.09 6.53 17.04
C MET A 78 -19.20 5.47 16.38
N TYR A 79 -19.20 5.38 15.05
CA TYR A 79 -18.31 4.49 14.32
C TYR A 79 -16.84 4.84 14.58
N SER A 80 -16.48 6.13 14.49
CA SER A 80 -15.14 6.59 14.83
C SER A 80 -14.77 6.28 16.27
N HIS A 81 -15.68 6.49 17.22
CA HIS A 81 -15.46 6.18 18.64
C HIS A 81 -15.16 4.69 18.86
N LYS A 82 -15.93 3.79 18.25
CA LYS A 82 -15.71 2.33 18.34
C LYS A 82 -14.37 1.91 17.76
N LEU A 83 -13.90 2.57 16.70
CA LEU A 83 -12.60 2.28 16.11
C LEU A 83 -11.44 2.72 17.02
N ILE A 84 -11.46 3.96 17.51
CA ILE A 84 -10.33 4.51 18.29
C ILE A 84 -10.25 3.94 19.70
N THR A 85 -11.37 3.46 20.26
CA THR A 85 -11.41 2.82 21.59
C THR A 85 -11.05 1.34 21.53
N ASN A 86 -11.09 0.71 20.35
CA ASN A 86 -10.71 -0.68 20.19
C ASN A 86 -9.17 -0.83 20.17
N PRO A 87 -8.56 -1.56 21.11
CA PRO A 87 -7.11 -1.71 21.18
C PRO A 87 -6.48 -2.34 19.94
N LEU A 88 -7.25 -3.11 19.14
CA LEU A 88 -6.78 -3.68 17.88
C LEU A 88 -6.43 -2.61 16.83
N ILE A 89 -6.89 -1.37 16.99
CA ILE A 89 -6.58 -0.28 16.05
C ILE A 89 -5.08 -0.01 15.98
N TYR A 90 -4.35 -0.07 17.10
CA TYR A 90 -2.91 0.19 17.12
C TYR A 90 -2.12 -0.88 16.36
N LEU A 91 -2.58 -2.14 16.41
CA LEU A 91 -2.01 -3.22 15.61
C LEU A 91 -2.26 -2.98 14.11
N ALA A 92 -3.50 -2.60 13.75
CA ALA A 92 -3.84 -2.27 12.36
C ALA A 92 -3.02 -1.07 11.84
N GLU A 93 -2.87 -0.01 12.64
CA GLU A 93 -2.06 1.16 12.30
C GLU A 93 -0.59 0.80 12.09
N ALA A 94 0.00 0.04 13.01
CA ALA A 94 1.38 -0.42 12.88
C ALA A 94 1.59 -1.25 11.60
N ALA A 95 0.67 -2.18 11.31
CA ALA A 95 0.70 -2.97 10.09
C ALA A 95 0.63 -2.08 8.85
N LEU A 96 -0.30 -1.13 8.79
CA LEU A 96 -0.45 -0.21 7.66
C LEU A 96 0.83 0.60 7.42
N VAL A 97 1.42 1.16 8.48
CA VAL A 97 2.68 1.92 8.39
C VAL A 97 3.82 1.05 7.85
N ILE A 98 3.95 -0.19 8.34
CA ILE A 98 4.96 -1.13 7.84
C ILE A 98 4.73 -1.43 6.35
N PHE A 99 3.49 -1.73 5.95
CA PHE A 99 3.18 -2.07 4.57
C PHE A 99 3.31 -0.88 3.61
N ILE A 100 2.95 0.35 4.00
CA ILE A 100 3.17 1.51 3.11
C ILE A 100 4.64 1.83 2.97
N GLY A 101 5.42 1.70 4.05
CA GLY A 101 6.87 1.84 4.01
C GLY A 101 7.46 0.82 3.04
N ALA A 102 7.14 -0.47 3.23
CA ALA A 102 7.59 -1.53 2.34
C ALA A 102 7.19 -1.29 0.87
N HIS A 103 5.96 -0.84 0.63
CA HIS A 103 5.44 -0.51 -0.70
C HIS A 103 6.21 0.64 -1.35
N ALA A 104 6.33 1.77 -0.65
CA ALA A 104 6.99 2.97 -1.15
C ALA A 104 8.48 2.75 -1.39
N PHE A 105 9.21 2.18 -0.42
CA PHE A 105 10.65 1.91 -0.57
C PHE A 105 10.93 0.92 -1.69
N THR A 106 10.12 -0.14 -1.82
CA THR A 106 10.27 -1.12 -2.91
C THR A 106 9.96 -0.48 -4.26
N GLY A 107 8.90 0.32 -4.36
CA GLY A 107 8.52 1.04 -5.57
C GLY A 107 9.60 2.02 -6.03
N ILE A 108 10.14 2.83 -5.12
CA ILE A 108 11.26 3.75 -5.39
C ILE A 108 12.50 2.96 -5.83
N GLY A 109 12.86 1.89 -5.11
CA GLY A 109 14.01 1.05 -5.44
C GLY A 109 13.90 0.42 -6.83
N LEU A 110 12.71 -0.04 -7.21
CA LEU A 110 12.43 -0.55 -8.56
C LEU A 110 12.58 0.54 -9.62
N ARG A 111 12.09 1.76 -9.36
CA ARG A 111 12.23 2.89 -10.28
C ARG A 111 13.70 3.29 -10.48
N LEU A 112 14.47 3.39 -9.41
CA LEU A 112 15.90 3.73 -9.47
C LEU A 112 16.68 2.66 -10.25
N ARG A 113 16.40 1.38 -10.02
CA ARG A 113 17.05 0.28 -10.76
C ARG A 113 16.66 0.29 -12.25
N ASN A 114 15.40 0.55 -12.57
CA ASN A 114 14.94 0.70 -13.94
C ASN A 114 15.59 1.91 -14.65
N ASN A 115 15.91 2.97 -13.92
CA ASN A 115 16.63 4.11 -14.47
C ASN A 115 18.13 3.81 -14.68
N ARG A 116 18.77 3.10 -13.74
CA ARG A 116 20.19 2.70 -13.83
C ARG A 116 20.48 1.65 -14.90
N SER A 117 19.49 0.84 -15.27
CA SER A 117 19.61 -0.20 -16.30
C SER A 117 19.47 0.31 -17.73
N LYS A 118 19.43 1.63 -17.95
CA LYS A 118 19.47 2.24 -19.28
C LYS A 118 20.93 2.54 -19.66
N PRO A 119 21.57 1.71 -20.50
CA PRO A 119 23.02 1.72 -20.66
C PRO A 119 23.55 2.89 -21.49
N ASN A 120 22.72 3.56 -22.30
CA ASN A 120 23.10 4.72 -23.12
C ASN A 120 21.89 5.63 -23.37
N LEU A 121 22.12 6.94 -23.60
CA LEU A 121 21.11 7.90 -24.08
C LEU A 121 20.43 7.47 -25.39
N TYR A 122 21.06 6.56 -26.15
CA TYR A 122 20.58 6.00 -27.42
C TYR A 122 19.91 4.62 -27.30
N ALA A 123 19.74 4.08 -26.09
CA ALA A 123 19.00 2.84 -25.92
C ALA A 123 17.53 3.06 -26.29
N VAL A 124 17.11 2.47 -27.43
CA VAL A 124 15.74 2.61 -27.94
C VAL A 124 14.77 2.08 -26.90
N THR A 125 13.91 2.97 -26.39
CA THR A 125 12.81 2.52 -25.55
C THR A 125 11.88 1.65 -26.40
N PRO A 126 11.61 0.39 -26.01
CA PRO A 126 10.73 -0.47 -26.79
C PRO A 126 9.37 0.23 -26.96
N LYS A 127 8.94 0.40 -28.22
CA LYS A 127 7.62 0.93 -28.59
C LYS A 127 6.65 -0.23 -28.81
N GLY A 128 5.35 0.02 -28.72
CA GLY A 128 4.30 -1.00 -28.91
C GLY A 128 4.10 -1.91 -27.70
N VAL A 129 3.71 -3.16 -27.94
CA VAL A 129 3.23 -4.13 -26.91
C VAL A 129 4.27 -4.44 -25.82
N LYS A 130 5.56 -4.27 -26.12
CA LYS A 130 6.69 -4.48 -25.19
C LYS A 130 7.13 -3.20 -24.46
N GLY A 131 6.53 -2.06 -24.77
CA GLY A 131 6.85 -0.76 -24.18
C GLY A 131 6.13 -0.51 -22.86
N ALA A 132 6.79 0.23 -21.96
CA ALA A 132 6.14 0.69 -20.73
C ALA A 132 4.95 1.60 -21.08
N SER A 133 3.76 1.24 -20.58
CA SER A 133 2.54 2.04 -20.73
C SER A 133 2.70 3.43 -20.09
N LEU A 134 1.92 4.42 -20.57
CA LEU A 134 1.92 5.78 -19.98
C LEU A 134 1.62 5.73 -18.47
N ALA A 135 0.61 4.96 -18.13
CA ALA A 135 0.33 4.40 -16.82
C ALA A 135 1.58 4.01 -16.00
N SER A 136 2.38 3.07 -16.50
CA SER A 136 3.60 2.61 -15.81
C SER A 136 4.65 3.72 -15.68
N LYS A 137 4.71 4.65 -16.64
CA LYS A 137 5.62 5.80 -16.60
C LYS A 137 5.21 6.84 -15.54
N SER A 138 3.92 7.03 -15.32
CA SER A 138 3.37 7.98 -14.35
C SER A 138 3.19 7.40 -12.93
N MET A 139 3.35 6.08 -12.74
CA MET A 139 3.18 5.43 -11.42
C MET A 139 4.00 6.06 -10.29
N ILE A 140 5.26 6.46 -10.53
CA ILE A 140 6.07 7.08 -9.49
C ILE A 140 5.49 8.44 -9.06
N TRP A 141 4.95 9.21 -10.00
CA TRP A 141 4.37 10.51 -9.71
C TRP A 141 3.04 10.39 -8.95
N SER A 142 2.14 9.53 -9.44
CA SER A 142 0.87 9.24 -8.73
C SER A 142 1.13 8.71 -7.31
N GLY A 143 2.12 7.82 -7.13
CA GLY A 143 2.49 7.29 -5.82
C GLY A 143 3.10 8.35 -4.89
N SER A 144 3.99 9.19 -5.39
CA SER A 144 4.58 10.27 -4.59
C SER A 144 3.53 11.30 -4.15
N ILE A 145 2.62 11.70 -5.04
CA ILE A 145 1.53 12.61 -4.69
C ILE A 145 0.58 11.94 -3.69
N THR A 146 0.28 10.66 -3.87
CA THR A 146 -0.53 9.88 -2.92
C THR A 146 0.11 9.83 -1.53
N LEU A 147 1.44 9.71 -1.45
CA LEU A 147 2.14 9.72 -0.17
C LEU A 147 2.05 11.08 0.54
N VAL A 148 2.19 12.18 -0.21
CA VAL A 148 1.98 13.54 0.31
C VAL A 148 0.52 13.71 0.77
N PHE A 149 -0.43 13.26 -0.04
CA PHE A 149 -1.85 13.26 0.31
C PHE A 149 -2.10 12.48 1.60
N LEU A 150 -1.54 11.28 1.77
CA LEU A 150 -1.67 10.49 2.99
C LEU A 150 -1.16 11.23 4.23
N VAL A 151 0.01 11.88 4.14
CA VAL A 151 0.55 12.66 5.26
C VAL A 151 -0.38 13.82 5.62
N LEU A 152 -0.82 14.60 4.64
CA LEU A 152 -1.73 15.73 4.86
C LEU A 152 -3.11 15.28 5.37
N HIS A 153 -3.59 14.15 4.88
CA HIS A 153 -4.83 13.50 5.32
C HIS A 153 -4.75 13.11 6.80
N LEU A 154 -3.66 12.48 7.23
CA LEU A 154 -3.44 12.12 8.64
C LEU A 154 -3.31 13.36 9.54
N ILE A 155 -2.55 14.37 9.11
CA ILE A 155 -2.43 15.64 9.84
C ILE A 155 -3.80 16.27 10.02
N THR A 156 -4.65 16.25 9.00
CA THR A 156 -5.97 16.90 9.06
C THR A 156 -6.97 16.10 9.88
N PHE A 157 -7.17 14.81 9.59
CA PHE A 157 -8.30 14.07 10.19
C PHE A 157 -7.93 13.25 11.42
N LYS A 158 -6.73 12.65 11.44
CA LYS A 158 -6.29 11.90 12.63
C LYS A 158 -5.83 12.86 13.73
N TYR A 159 -4.90 13.75 13.40
CA TYR A 159 -4.23 14.63 14.34
C TYR A 159 -4.74 16.08 14.34
N GLY A 160 -5.72 16.41 13.50
CA GLY A 160 -6.29 17.76 13.48
C GLY A 160 -7.21 18.01 14.66
N GLN A 161 -8.02 19.05 14.54
CA GLN A 161 -8.82 19.58 15.64
C GLN A 161 -9.65 18.49 16.33
N HIS A 162 -9.55 18.45 17.67
CA HIS A 162 -10.19 17.43 18.49
C HIS A 162 -11.43 18.01 19.18
N TYR A 163 -12.55 18.03 18.45
CA TYR A 163 -13.83 18.49 18.98
C TYR A 163 -14.44 17.47 19.93
N VAL A 164 -14.60 17.86 21.19
CA VAL A 164 -15.37 17.12 22.21
C VAL A 164 -16.68 17.83 22.59
N TYR A 165 -16.76 19.12 22.25
CA TYR A 165 -17.94 19.96 22.40
C TYR A 165 -18.50 20.31 21.02
N SER A 166 -19.83 20.41 20.91
CA SER A 166 -20.51 20.97 19.75
C SER A 166 -20.18 22.45 19.59
N LYS A 167 -20.57 23.05 18.46
CA LYS A 167 -20.44 24.51 18.23
C LYS A 167 -21.10 25.36 19.32
N ASP A 168 -22.09 24.82 20.03
CA ASP A 168 -22.81 25.48 21.12
C ASP A 168 -22.16 25.27 22.51
N GLY A 169 -20.99 24.63 22.56
CA GLY A 169 -20.25 24.38 23.80
C GLY A 169 -20.78 23.21 24.64
N ILE A 170 -21.62 22.34 24.06
CA ILE A 170 -22.24 21.19 24.76
C ILE A 170 -21.47 19.91 24.43
N ASP A 171 -21.30 19.02 25.39
CA ASP A 171 -20.69 17.70 25.16
C ASP A 171 -21.38 16.96 24.00
N VAL A 172 -20.60 16.38 23.08
CA VAL A 172 -21.14 15.53 22.01
C VAL A 172 -21.34 14.12 22.58
N VAL A 173 -22.61 13.79 22.85
CA VAL A 173 -23.02 12.51 23.45
C VAL A 173 -23.86 11.72 22.46
N VAL A 174 -23.43 10.49 22.16
CA VAL A 174 -24.18 9.54 21.33
C VAL A 174 -24.36 8.25 22.14
N ASP A 175 -25.60 7.78 22.29
CA ASP A 175 -25.96 6.62 23.13
C ASP A 175 -25.43 6.70 24.57
N GLY A 176 -25.39 7.90 25.16
CA GLY A 176 -24.89 8.14 26.52
C GLY A 176 -23.35 8.16 26.65
N LEU A 177 -22.61 7.98 25.55
CA LEU A 177 -21.15 8.04 25.53
C LEU A 177 -20.67 9.39 25.00
N LYS A 178 -19.67 9.99 25.67
CA LYS A 178 -18.97 11.18 25.15
C LYS A 178 -18.07 10.76 23.99
N VAL A 179 -18.29 11.33 22.81
CA VAL A 179 -17.57 10.98 21.58
C VAL A 179 -16.88 12.21 20.98
N ARG A 180 -15.81 11.98 20.20
CA ARG A 180 -15.17 13.03 19.40
C ARG A 180 -16.07 13.35 18.20
N ASP A 181 -16.30 14.63 17.95
CA ASP A 181 -17.05 15.13 16.78
C ASP A 181 -16.16 15.22 15.54
N ILE A 182 -15.78 14.06 15.00
CA ILE A 182 -15.03 13.99 13.75
C ILE A 182 -15.89 14.37 12.54
N HIS A 183 -17.21 14.17 12.62
CA HIS A 183 -18.14 14.63 11.60
C HIS A 183 -18.00 16.14 11.38
N GLN A 184 -18.05 16.94 12.45
CA GLN A 184 -17.86 18.38 12.36
C GLN A 184 -16.53 18.78 11.69
N LEU A 185 -15.43 18.12 12.05
CA LEU A 185 -14.13 18.36 11.42
C LEU A 185 -14.16 18.10 9.91
N VAL A 186 -14.83 17.04 9.46
CA VAL A 186 -14.99 16.73 8.03
C VAL A 186 -15.78 17.82 7.31
N ILE A 187 -16.90 18.27 7.91
CA ILE A 187 -17.74 19.33 7.33
C ILE A 187 -16.91 20.61 7.12
N GLU A 188 -16.26 21.11 8.19
CA GLU A 188 -15.48 22.35 8.14
C GLU A 188 -14.29 22.30 7.18
N CYS A 189 -13.71 21.11 6.94
CA CYS A 189 -12.65 20.96 5.96
C CYS A 189 -13.19 21.10 4.53
N PHE A 190 -14.32 20.49 4.23
CA PHE A 190 -14.88 20.43 2.88
C PHE A 190 -15.83 21.58 2.52
N GLU A 191 -16.16 22.46 3.46
CA GLU A 191 -16.74 23.78 3.14
C GLU A 191 -15.74 24.67 2.36
N LYS A 192 -14.44 24.39 2.46
CA LYS A 192 -13.39 25.20 1.82
C LYS A 192 -13.18 24.74 0.37
N PRO A 193 -13.47 25.57 -0.65
CA PRO A 193 -13.40 25.15 -2.06
C PRO A 193 -12.01 24.69 -2.49
N GLY A 194 -10.96 25.36 -1.99
CA GLY A 194 -9.58 24.96 -2.28
C GLY A 194 -9.22 23.57 -1.73
N TYR A 195 -9.80 23.20 -0.58
CA TYR A 195 -9.57 21.90 0.03
C TYR A 195 -10.29 20.78 -0.73
N VAL A 196 -11.53 21.04 -1.16
CA VAL A 196 -12.30 20.13 -2.03
C VAL A 196 -11.59 19.89 -3.36
N ALA A 197 -11.11 20.95 -4.03
CA ALA A 197 -10.40 20.84 -5.30
C ALA A 197 -9.11 20.01 -5.16
N TRP A 198 -8.33 20.26 -4.10
CA TRP A 198 -7.13 19.49 -3.80
C TRP A 198 -7.43 18.01 -3.54
N TYR A 199 -8.45 17.71 -2.71
CA TYR A 199 -8.85 16.34 -2.42
C TYR A 199 -9.36 15.61 -3.66
N ALA A 200 -10.18 16.28 -4.48
CA ALA A 200 -10.68 15.72 -5.73
C ALA A 200 -9.54 15.34 -6.67
N PHE A 201 -8.56 16.23 -6.84
CA PHE A 201 -7.36 15.95 -7.63
C PHE A 201 -6.58 14.74 -7.09
N CYS A 202 -6.33 14.69 -5.78
CA CYS A 202 -5.64 13.55 -5.16
C CYS A 202 -6.42 12.24 -5.32
N LEU A 203 -7.74 12.25 -5.15
CA LEU A 203 -8.58 11.05 -5.28
C LEU A 203 -8.60 10.50 -6.71
N VAL A 204 -8.57 11.36 -7.73
CA VAL A 204 -8.40 10.92 -9.13
C VAL A 204 -7.06 10.22 -9.31
N LEU A 205 -5.97 10.80 -8.78
CA LEU A 205 -4.65 10.18 -8.86
C LEU A 205 -4.56 8.86 -8.09
N VAL A 206 -5.19 8.78 -6.91
CA VAL A 206 -5.32 7.54 -6.14
C VAL A 206 -6.10 6.50 -6.92
N GLY A 207 -7.21 6.85 -7.57
CA GLY A 207 -7.97 5.95 -8.43
C GLY A 207 -7.12 5.37 -9.55
N LEU A 208 -6.36 6.21 -10.26
CA LEU A 208 -5.42 5.75 -11.29
C LEU A 208 -4.31 4.85 -10.70
N HIS A 209 -3.79 5.21 -9.53
CA HIS A 209 -2.78 4.42 -8.82
C HIS A 209 -3.32 3.03 -8.43
N LEU A 210 -4.55 2.96 -7.91
CA LEU A 210 -5.23 1.72 -7.50
C LEU A 210 -5.51 0.82 -8.71
N TYR A 211 -6.02 1.36 -9.82
CA TYR A 211 -6.26 0.58 -11.04
C TYR A 211 -4.98 -0.16 -11.48
N HIS A 212 -3.86 0.55 -11.51
CA HIS A 212 -2.56 -0.03 -11.85
C HIS A 212 -2.04 -0.99 -10.79
N GLY A 213 -2.14 -0.62 -9.51
CA GLY A 213 -1.71 -1.43 -8.38
C GLY A 213 -2.42 -2.79 -8.35
N VAL A 214 -3.74 -2.78 -8.46
CA VAL A 214 -4.58 -4.00 -8.48
C VAL A 214 -4.22 -4.88 -9.67
N SER A 215 -4.25 -4.31 -10.88
CA SER A 215 -3.96 -5.07 -12.11
C SER A 215 -2.55 -5.69 -12.10
N SER A 216 -1.55 -4.94 -11.64
CA SER A 216 -0.15 -5.40 -11.59
C SER A 216 0.12 -6.41 -10.47
N SER A 217 -0.58 -6.30 -9.34
CA SER A 217 -0.46 -7.24 -8.22
C SER A 217 -0.96 -8.62 -8.63
N PHE A 218 -2.12 -8.71 -9.27
CA PHE A 218 -2.64 -9.99 -9.77
C PHE A 218 -1.75 -10.63 -10.84
N GLN A 219 -1.16 -9.83 -11.72
CA GLN A 219 -0.17 -10.34 -12.69
C GLN A 219 1.07 -10.90 -11.98
N THR A 220 1.53 -10.23 -10.92
CA THR A 220 2.71 -10.65 -10.14
C THR A 220 2.45 -11.94 -9.37
N LEU A 221 1.24 -12.14 -8.87
CA LEU A 221 0.84 -13.34 -8.11
C LEU A 221 0.47 -14.54 -9.00
N GLY A 222 0.67 -14.45 -10.32
CA GLY A 222 0.53 -15.59 -11.23
C GLY A 222 -0.79 -15.66 -11.99
N LEU A 223 -1.71 -14.70 -11.84
CA LEU A 223 -2.94 -14.63 -12.64
C LEU A 223 -2.72 -14.05 -14.05
N ASN A 224 -1.47 -14.02 -14.53
CA ASN A 224 -1.12 -13.52 -15.85
C ASN A 224 -1.35 -14.60 -16.93
N HIS A 225 -2.59 -14.72 -17.39
CA HIS A 225 -2.98 -15.66 -18.45
C HIS A 225 -3.93 -14.95 -19.44
N PRO A 226 -3.81 -15.14 -20.77
CA PRO A 226 -4.64 -14.45 -21.77
C PRO A 226 -6.15 -14.52 -21.49
N LYS A 227 -6.62 -15.66 -20.96
CA LYS A 227 -8.02 -15.89 -20.56
C LYS A 227 -8.49 -14.97 -19.41
N PHE A 228 -7.62 -14.69 -18.43
CA PHE A 228 -7.98 -13.94 -17.21
C PHE A 228 -7.53 -12.48 -17.24
N ASN A 229 -6.60 -12.12 -18.13
CA ASN A 229 -6.02 -10.78 -18.20
C ASN A 229 -7.06 -9.66 -18.44
N ASN A 230 -8.10 -9.93 -19.23
CA ASN A 230 -9.19 -8.97 -19.44
C ASN A 230 -10.06 -8.84 -18.18
N ALA A 231 -10.41 -9.96 -17.53
CA ALA A 231 -11.20 -9.95 -16.31
C ALA A 231 -10.48 -9.18 -15.17
N VAL A 232 -9.18 -9.39 -15.00
CA VAL A 232 -8.36 -8.68 -14.00
C VAL A 232 -8.34 -7.16 -14.27
N LYS A 233 -8.23 -6.75 -15.54
CA LYS A 233 -8.27 -5.32 -15.91
C LYS A 233 -9.62 -4.68 -15.64
N VAL A 234 -10.71 -5.37 -16.00
CA VAL A 234 -12.08 -4.91 -15.74
C VAL A 234 -12.31 -4.78 -14.23
N PHE A 235 -11.90 -5.79 -13.46
CA PHE A 235 -11.95 -5.74 -12.00
C PHE A 235 -11.16 -4.56 -11.44
N GLY A 236 -9.91 -4.35 -11.91
CA GLY A 236 -9.09 -3.23 -11.48
C GLY A 236 -9.74 -1.87 -11.74
N TRP A 237 -10.39 -1.71 -12.90
CA TRP A 237 -11.13 -0.50 -13.23
C TRP A 237 -12.37 -0.32 -12.36
N ALA A 238 -13.18 -1.36 -12.21
CA ALA A 238 -14.38 -1.34 -11.38
C ALA A 238 -14.02 -0.96 -9.93
N TYR A 239 -13.01 -1.62 -9.36
CA TYR A 239 -12.51 -1.33 -8.03
C TYR A 239 -12.06 0.14 -7.90
N ALA A 240 -11.22 0.62 -8.83
CA ALA A 240 -10.71 1.99 -8.79
C ALA A 240 -11.81 3.04 -8.89
N ILE A 241 -12.80 2.83 -9.78
CA ILE A 241 -13.92 3.74 -9.97
C ILE A 241 -14.81 3.77 -8.73
N ILE A 242 -15.17 2.60 -8.19
CA ILE A 242 -16.03 2.51 -7.00
C ILE A 242 -15.37 3.24 -5.82
N VAL A 243 -14.10 2.96 -5.56
CA VAL A 243 -13.36 3.56 -4.44
C VAL A 243 -13.18 5.06 -4.64
N ALA A 244 -12.74 5.49 -5.81
CA ALA A 244 -12.53 6.91 -6.08
C ALA A 244 -13.86 7.68 -6.02
N ALA A 245 -14.93 7.17 -6.63
CA ALA A 245 -16.24 7.81 -6.61
C ALA A 245 -16.84 7.84 -5.20
N GLY A 246 -16.71 6.75 -4.42
CA GLY A 246 -17.21 6.70 -3.04
C GLY A 246 -16.52 7.71 -2.13
N PHE A 247 -15.19 7.85 -2.22
CA PHE A 247 -14.49 8.91 -1.48
C PHE A 247 -14.80 10.30 -2.02
N LEU A 248 -14.94 10.47 -3.34
CA LEU A 248 -15.20 11.77 -3.96
C LEU A 248 -16.62 12.28 -3.67
N ALA A 249 -17.57 11.36 -3.43
CA ALA A 249 -18.93 11.72 -3.04
C ALA A 249 -18.96 12.54 -1.75
N VAL A 250 -18.10 12.24 -0.76
CA VAL A 250 -18.07 12.92 0.53
C VAL A 250 -17.77 14.42 0.41
N PRO A 251 -16.61 14.86 -0.11
CA PRO A 251 -16.29 16.28 -0.21
C PRO A 251 -17.23 17.02 -1.17
N LEU A 252 -17.71 16.37 -2.24
CA LEU A 252 -18.64 17.00 -3.18
C LEU A 252 -20.01 17.22 -2.56
N TYR A 253 -20.52 16.26 -1.80
CA TYR A 253 -21.79 16.40 -1.10
C TYR A 253 -21.72 17.54 -0.08
N VAL A 254 -20.71 17.53 0.79
CA VAL A 254 -20.54 18.56 1.84
C VAL A 254 -20.34 19.95 1.25
N PHE A 255 -19.69 20.06 0.09
CA PHE A 255 -19.47 21.36 -0.54
C PHE A 255 -20.73 21.93 -1.18
N VAL A 256 -21.66 21.07 -1.61
CA VAL A 256 -22.88 21.47 -2.34
C VAL A 256 -24.09 21.62 -1.41
N PHE A 257 -24.18 20.81 -0.36
CA PHE A 257 -25.31 20.71 0.56
C PHE A 257 -24.86 20.97 2.01
#